data_AF-B7TQM3-F1
#
_entry.id   AF-B7TQM3-F1
#
_cell.length_a   1.000
_cell.length_b   1.000
_cell.length_c   1.000
_cell.angle_alpha   90.00
_cell.angle_beta   90.00
_cell.angle_gamma   90.00
#
_symmetry.space_group_name_H-M   'P 1'
#
loop_
_entity.id
_entity.type
_entity.pdbx_description
1 polymer ?
#
loop_
_entity_poly.entity_id
_entity_poly.type
_entity_poly.pdbx_seq_one_letter_code
_entity_poly.pdbx_strand_id
1 'polypeptide(L)'
;MALLTAETFRLQFNNKRRLRRPYYPRKALLCYQLTPQNGSTPTRGYFENKKKCHAEICFINEIKSMGLDETQCYQVTCYLTWSPCSSCAWELVDFIKAHDHLNLGIFASRLYYHWCKPQQKGLRLLCGSQVPVEVMGFPEFADCWENFVDHEKPLSFNPYKMLEELDKNSRAIKRRLERIKQS
;
A
#
# COMPACT_ATOMS: atom_id res chain seq x y z
N MET A 1 -1.67 -12.72 14.16
CA MET A 1 -2.05 -11.74 13.12
C MET A 1 -3.09 -12.37 12.21
N ALA A 2 -4.13 -11.65 11.80
CA ALA A 2 -5.02 -12.15 10.75
C ALA A 2 -4.25 -12.09 9.41
N LEU A 3 -4.12 -13.22 8.73
CA LEU A 3 -3.52 -13.30 7.39
C LEU A 3 -4.60 -13.17 6.32
N LEU A 4 -4.23 -12.65 5.15
CA LEU A 4 -5.08 -12.65 3.96
C LEU A 4 -5.12 -14.04 3.35
N THR A 5 -6.25 -14.42 2.76
CA THR A 5 -6.25 -15.61 1.91
C THR A 5 -5.49 -15.32 0.60
N ALA A 6 -4.87 -16.35 0.03
CA ALA A 6 -4.23 -16.28 -1.28
C ALA A 6 -5.16 -15.73 -2.38
N GLU A 7 -6.44 -16.09 -2.34
CA GLU A 7 -7.44 -15.58 -3.28
C GLU A 7 -7.72 -14.10 -3.07
N THR A 8 -7.85 -13.64 -1.82
CA THR A 8 -8.00 -12.22 -1.49
C THR A 8 -6.83 -11.43 -2.03
N PHE A 9 -5.60 -11.88 -1.81
CA PHE A 9 -4.40 -11.22 -2.34
C PHE A 9 -4.46 -11.12 -3.87
N ARG A 10 -4.66 -12.26 -4.56
CA ARG A 10 -4.72 -12.32 -6.02
C ARG A 10 -5.77 -11.37 -6.60
N LEU A 11 -6.95 -11.31 -6.00
CA LEU A 11 -8.05 -10.48 -6.50
C LEU A 11 -7.81 -9.00 -6.19
N GLN A 12 -7.42 -8.66 -4.97
CA GLN A 12 -7.32 -7.26 -4.53
C GLN A 12 -6.06 -6.56 -5.03
N PHE A 13 -4.92 -7.25 -5.13
CA PHE A 13 -3.67 -6.69 -5.66
C PHE A 13 -3.56 -6.76 -7.20
N ASN A 14 -4.56 -7.33 -7.89
CA ASN A 14 -4.59 -7.37 -9.35
C ASN A 14 -4.54 -5.98 -10.01
N ASN A 15 -3.39 -5.66 -10.60
CA ASN A 15 -3.10 -4.39 -11.23
C ASN A 15 -3.41 -4.33 -12.75
N LYS A 16 -4.16 -5.30 -13.29
CA LYS A 16 -4.64 -5.22 -14.67
C LYS A 16 -5.52 -4.00 -14.89
N ARG A 17 -5.32 -3.31 -16.01
CA ARG A 17 -6.13 -2.15 -16.42
C ARG A 17 -7.62 -2.51 -16.60
N ARG A 18 -7.90 -3.66 -17.22
CA ARG A 18 -9.24 -4.18 -17.45
C ARG A 18 -9.40 -5.53 -16.75
N LEU A 19 -10.47 -5.70 -16.00
CA LEU A 19 -10.81 -6.96 -15.37
C LEU A 19 -11.32 -7.95 -16.42
N ARG A 20 -10.91 -9.21 -16.29
CA ARG A 20 -11.50 -10.33 -17.03
C ARG A 20 -12.74 -10.81 -16.25
N ARG A 21 -13.73 -11.35 -16.95
CA ARG A 21 -14.90 -11.97 -16.33
C ARG A 21 -14.46 -13.19 -15.49
N PRO A 22 -15.13 -13.51 -14.36
CA PRO A 22 -16.24 -12.76 -13.76
C PRO A 22 -15.77 -11.45 -13.10
N TYR A 23 -16.62 -10.42 -13.16
CA TYR A 23 -16.31 -9.13 -12.53
C TYR A 23 -16.41 -9.23 -11.01
N TYR A 24 -15.48 -8.59 -10.32
CA TYR A 24 -15.49 -8.44 -8.87
C TYR A 24 -15.02 -7.03 -8.49
N PRO A 25 -15.50 -6.47 -7.36
CA PRO A 25 -15.03 -5.19 -6.89
C PRO A 25 -13.59 -5.30 -6.36
N ARG A 26 -12.71 -4.44 -6.87
CA ARG A 26 -11.37 -4.23 -6.31
C ARG A 26 -11.44 -3.16 -5.23
N LYS A 27 -11.54 -3.60 -3.99
CA LYS A 27 -11.60 -2.75 -2.80
C LYS A 27 -10.24 -2.10 -2.53
N ALA A 28 -10.24 -1.04 -1.74
CA ALA A 28 -9.02 -0.52 -1.15
C ALA A 28 -8.68 -1.35 0.10
N LEU A 29 -7.55 -2.01 -0.01
CA LEU A 29 -6.85 -2.78 1.01
C LEU A 29 -5.45 -2.15 1.17
N LEU A 30 -5.04 -1.97 2.42
CA LEU A 30 -3.75 -1.46 2.86
C LEU A 30 -3.12 -2.51 3.78
N CYS A 31 -1.96 -3.03 3.44
CA CYS A 31 -1.12 -3.84 4.32
C CYS A 31 0.02 -2.97 4.84
N TYR A 32 0.26 -2.93 6.14
CA TYR A 32 1.35 -2.15 6.73
C TYR A 32 2.31 -3.05 7.50
N GLN A 33 3.59 -2.69 7.45
CA GLN A 33 4.65 -3.25 8.26
C GLN A 33 5.36 -2.11 8.99
N LEU A 34 5.36 -2.17 10.31
CA LEU A 34 6.08 -1.28 11.21
C LEU A 34 7.32 -2.03 11.71
N THR A 35 8.51 -1.57 11.30
CA THR A 35 9.79 -2.15 11.67
C THR A 35 10.56 -1.18 12.57
N PRO A 36 10.75 -1.48 13.86
CA PRO A 36 11.62 -0.72 14.74
C PRO A 36 13.09 -0.80 14.28
N GLN A 37 13.81 0.32 14.26
CA GLN A 37 15.21 0.34 13.80
C GLN A 37 16.20 -0.30 14.80
N ASN A 38 15.77 -0.53 16.04
CA ASN A 38 16.57 -1.23 17.04
C ASN A 38 16.62 -2.76 16.85
N GLY A 39 16.02 -3.30 15.78
CA GLY A 39 15.99 -4.74 15.48
C GLY A 39 14.89 -5.52 16.19
N SER A 40 13.97 -4.84 16.88
CA SER A 40 12.80 -5.50 17.48
C SER A 40 11.88 -6.12 16.41
N THR A 41 11.03 -7.04 16.84
CA THR A 41 10.11 -7.76 15.94
C THR A 41 9.18 -6.79 15.20
N PRO A 42 9.07 -6.87 13.86
CA PRO A 42 8.16 -6.04 13.10
C PRO A 42 6.69 -6.32 13.45
N THR A 43 5.90 -5.25 13.56
CA THR A 43 4.45 -5.35 13.71
C THR A 43 3.80 -5.23 12.35
N ARG A 44 2.81 -6.07 12.06
CA ARG A 44 2.16 -6.14 10.76
C ARG A 44 0.65 -6.18 10.92
N GLY A 45 -0.06 -5.62 9.95
CA GLY A 45 -1.51 -5.66 9.90
C GLY A 45 -2.04 -5.22 8.54
N TYR A 46 -3.36 -5.33 8.37
CA TYR A 46 -4.02 -4.83 7.17
C TYR A 46 -5.36 -4.18 7.50
N PHE A 47 -5.77 -3.24 6.66
CA PHE A 47 -7.04 -2.53 6.73
C PHE A 47 -7.74 -2.54 5.38
N GLU A 48 -9.06 -2.77 5.43
CA GLU A 48 -9.96 -2.53 4.29
C GLU A 48 -10.76 -1.25 4.52
N ASN A 49 -11.20 -0.62 3.43
CA ASN A 49 -12.17 0.46 3.52
C ASN A 49 -13.45 0.01 4.24
N LYS A 50 -13.80 0.71 5.31
CA LYS A 50 -15.10 0.59 6.00
C LYS A 50 -16.02 1.71 5.51
N LYS A 51 -17.34 1.58 5.71
CA LYS A 51 -18.37 2.51 5.17
C LYS A 51 -18.11 4.00 5.44
N LYS A 52 -17.36 4.35 6.50
CA LYS A 52 -17.03 5.73 6.88
C LYS A 52 -15.52 5.99 7.10
N CYS A 53 -14.65 5.01 6.83
CA CYS A 53 -13.21 5.13 7.08
C CYS A 53 -12.44 4.58 5.89
N HIS A 54 -11.60 5.43 5.29
CA HIS A 54 -10.61 4.98 4.32
C HIS A 54 -9.50 4.20 5.05
N ALA A 55 -8.93 3.20 4.38
CA ALA A 55 -7.93 2.31 4.97
C ALA A 55 -6.72 3.10 5.54
N GLU A 56 -6.34 4.20 4.91
CA GLU A 56 -5.27 5.11 5.32
C GLU A 56 -5.58 5.81 6.65
N ILE A 57 -6.82 6.26 6.84
CA ILE A 57 -7.24 6.93 8.10
C ILE A 57 -7.31 5.91 9.23
N CYS A 58 -7.81 4.72 8.93
CA CYS A 58 -7.84 3.60 9.87
C CYS A 58 -6.40 3.20 10.28
N PHE A 59 -5.46 3.19 9.33
CA PHE A 59 -4.03 2.99 9.59
C PHE A 59 -3.43 4.10 10.47
N ILE A 60 -3.69 5.39 10.20
CA ILE A 60 -3.19 6.50 11.02
C ILE A 60 -3.67 6.36 12.48
N ASN A 61 -4.95 6.07 12.68
CA ASN A 61 -5.51 5.90 14.02
C ASN A 61 -4.92 4.69 14.74
N GLU A 62 -4.66 3.60 14.02
CA GLU A 62 -4.00 2.42 14.58
C GLU A 62 -2.60 2.76 15.10
N ILE A 63 -1.76 3.42 14.28
CA ILE A 63 -0.40 3.79 14.70
C ILE A 63 -0.43 4.72 15.93
N LYS A 64 -1.33 5.71 15.95
CA LYS A 64 -1.51 6.58 17.12
C LYS A 64 -1.93 5.80 18.37
N SER A 65 -2.77 4.77 18.21
CA SER A 65 -3.25 3.96 19.33
C SER A 65 -2.19 3.01 19.91
N MET A 66 -1.15 2.69 19.15
CA MET A 66 -0.06 1.81 19.60
C MET A 66 0.83 2.46 20.66
N GLY A 67 0.83 3.79 20.79
CA GLY A 67 1.67 4.51 21.76
C GLY A 67 3.15 4.21 21.55
N LEU A 68 3.63 4.38 20.30
CA LEU A 68 5.01 4.11 19.93
C LEU A 68 5.98 5.00 20.74
N ASP A 69 7.17 4.47 21.00
CA ASP A 69 8.22 5.20 21.72
C ASP A 69 8.85 6.24 20.79
N GLU A 70 8.52 7.51 20.99
CA GLU A 70 8.98 8.63 20.15
C GLU A 70 10.50 8.81 20.17
N THR A 71 11.22 8.18 21.11
CA THR A 71 12.70 8.20 21.13
C THR A 71 13.33 7.25 20.11
N GLN A 72 12.54 6.31 19.56
CA GLN A 72 13.00 5.33 18.58
C GLN A 72 12.56 5.70 17.17
N CYS A 73 13.41 5.40 16.19
CA CYS A 73 13.01 5.52 14.79
C CYS A 73 12.30 4.24 14.32
N TYR A 74 11.21 4.40 13.57
CA TYR A 74 10.49 3.29 12.95
C TYR A 74 10.42 3.45 11.44
N GLN A 75 10.62 2.35 10.72
CA GLN A 75 10.33 2.26 9.30
C GLN A 75 8.92 1.72 9.12
N VAL A 76 8.06 2.49 8.47
CA VAL A 76 6.72 2.06 8.11
C VAL A 76 6.65 1.83 6.61
N THR A 77 6.32 0.62 6.19
CA THR A 77 6.08 0.27 4.79
C THR A 77 4.60 -0.05 4.59
N CYS A 78 3.95 0.66 3.68
CA CYS A 78 2.54 0.48 3.34
C CYS A 78 2.37 -0.02 1.90
N TYR A 79 1.76 -1.19 1.75
CA TYR A 79 1.33 -1.76 0.46
C TYR A 79 -0.15 -1.49 0.25
N LEU A 80 -0.47 -0.59 -0.68
CA LEU A 80 -1.85 -0.26 -1.02
C LEU A 80 -2.25 -0.87 -2.36
N THR A 81 -3.45 -1.40 -2.39
CA THR A 81 -4.07 -1.86 -3.65
C THR A 81 -4.45 -0.70 -4.58
N TRP A 82 -4.84 0.44 -4.03
CA TRP A 82 -5.10 1.71 -4.72
C TRP A 82 -4.31 2.83 -4.05
N SER A 83 -3.66 3.70 -4.83
CA SER A 83 -2.97 4.87 -4.30
C SER A 83 -3.92 5.77 -3.49
N PRO A 84 -3.44 6.44 -2.43
CA PRO A 84 -4.29 7.21 -1.53
C PRO A 84 -5.03 8.32 -2.23
N CYS A 85 -6.27 8.61 -1.83
CA CYS A 85 -7.02 9.73 -2.40
C CYS A 85 -6.42 11.08 -1.97
N SER A 86 -6.82 12.17 -2.63
CA SER A 86 -6.27 13.50 -2.33
C SER A 86 -6.46 13.92 -0.87
N SER A 87 -7.60 13.64 -0.23
CA SER A 87 -7.81 13.97 1.19
C SER A 87 -6.93 13.11 2.10
N CYS A 88 -6.83 11.80 1.86
CA CYS A 88 -5.93 10.92 2.62
C CYS A 88 -4.47 11.29 2.45
N ALA A 89 -4.07 11.81 1.29
CA ALA A 89 -2.71 12.30 1.07
C ALA A 89 -2.36 13.47 2.00
N TRP A 90 -3.27 14.42 2.20
CA TRP A 90 -3.07 15.52 3.17
C TRP A 90 -2.96 14.99 4.60
N GLU A 91 -3.90 14.14 5.01
CA GLU A 91 -3.91 13.55 6.36
C GLU A 91 -2.62 12.74 6.65
N LEU A 92 -2.11 12.00 5.67
CA LEU A 92 -0.85 11.26 5.79
C LEU A 92 0.35 12.21 5.92
N VAL A 93 0.35 13.34 5.21
CA VAL A 93 1.43 14.33 5.33
C VAL A 93 1.39 15.01 6.69
N ASP A 94 0.22 15.41 7.18
CA ASP A 94 0.07 16.02 8.50
C ASP A 94 0.45 15.02 9.60
N PHE A 95 0.10 13.74 9.42
CA PHE A 95 0.52 12.67 10.31
C PHE A 95 2.04 12.53 10.38
N ILE A 96 2.74 12.41 9.25
CA ILE A 96 4.20 12.23 9.25
C ILE A 96 4.95 13.47 9.73
N LYS A 97 4.46 14.67 9.42
CA LYS A 97 5.03 15.90 9.97
C LYS A 97 4.92 16.01 11.49
N ALA A 98 3.88 15.42 12.07
CA ALA A 98 3.69 15.38 13.52
C ALA A 98 4.48 14.25 14.20
N HIS A 99 5.01 13.28 13.45
CA HIS A 99 5.73 12.10 13.97
C HIS A 99 7.02 11.91 13.17
N ASP A 100 7.99 12.78 13.41
CA ASP A 100 9.30 12.81 12.74
C ASP A 100 10.16 11.54 12.95
N HIS A 101 9.89 10.79 14.01
CA HIS A 101 10.46 9.48 14.28
C HIS A 101 9.93 8.35 13.37
N LEU A 102 8.94 8.62 12.51
CA LEU A 102 8.36 7.65 11.57
C LEU A 102 8.79 7.92 10.13
N ASN A 103 9.45 6.93 9.51
CA ASN A 103 9.79 6.95 8.09
C ASN A 103 8.77 6.14 7.29
N LEU A 104 7.85 6.81 6.59
CA LEU A 104 6.77 6.17 5.85
C LEU A 104 7.08 6.00 4.36
N GLY A 105 7.11 4.76 3.88
CA GLY A 105 7.13 4.39 2.48
C GLY A 105 5.79 3.87 1.99
N ILE A 106 5.29 4.39 0.86
CA ILE A 106 4.02 3.98 0.25
C ILE A 106 4.26 3.32 -1.10
N PHE A 107 3.77 2.09 -1.24
CA PHE A 107 3.79 1.34 -2.48
C PHE A 107 2.36 1.03 -2.94
N ALA A 108 1.98 1.51 -4.12
CA ALA A 108 0.65 1.31 -4.68
C ALA A 108 0.66 0.30 -5.84
N SER A 109 -0.21 -0.71 -5.78
CA SER A 109 -0.45 -1.64 -6.90
C SER A 109 -1.07 -0.93 -8.11
N ARG A 110 -1.99 0.02 -7.86
CA ARG A 110 -2.70 0.79 -8.89
C ARG A 110 -2.80 2.25 -8.50
N LEU A 111 -2.84 3.15 -9.48
CA LEU A 111 -3.06 4.57 -9.26
C LEU A 111 -4.56 4.90 -9.35
N TYR A 112 -5.15 5.29 -8.22
CA TYR A 112 -6.52 5.76 -8.13
C TYR A 112 -6.67 7.09 -8.86
N TYR A 113 -7.74 7.26 -9.66
CA TYR A 113 -8.08 8.47 -10.44
C TYR A 113 -6.87 9.28 -10.97
N HIS A 114 -5.86 8.59 -11.51
CA HIS A 114 -4.57 9.19 -11.85
C HIS A 114 -4.63 10.21 -13.00
N TRP A 115 -5.77 10.34 -13.66
CA TRP A 115 -6.06 11.36 -14.68
C TRP A 115 -6.59 12.66 -14.06
N CYS A 116 -7.08 12.65 -12.82
CA CYS A 116 -7.62 13.81 -12.14
C CYS A 116 -6.53 14.68 -11.51
N LYS A 117 -6.63 16.00 -11.69
CA LYS A 117 -5.65 16.97 -11.13
C LYS A 117 -5.55 16.93 -9.59
N PRO A 118 -6.64 16.87 -8.80
CA PRO A 118 -6.53 16.85 -7.33
C PRO A 118 -5.74 15.64 -6.82
N GLN A 119 -5.96 14.49 -7.46
CA GLN A 119 -5.30 13.24 -7.13
C GLN A 119 -3.80 13.28 -7.46
N GLN A 120 -3.43 13.83 -8.62
CA GLN A 120 -2.02 14.06 -8.98
C GLN A 120 -1.32 15.03 -8.01
N LYS A 121 -2.03 16.09 -7.57
CA LYS A 121 -1.51 17.01 -6.55
C LYS A 121 -1.27 16.30 -5.21
N GLY A 122 -2.21 15.45 -4.76
CA GLY A 122 -2.04 14.66 -3.53
C GLY A 122 -0.83 13.73 -3.59
N LEU A 123 -0.62 13.02 -4.71
CA LEU A 123 0.55 12.15 -4.88
C LEU A 123 1.87 12.94 -4.89
N ARG A 124 1.91 14.11 -5.55
CA ARG A 124 3.08 14.99 -5.54
C ARG A 124 3.36 15.55 -4.15
N LEU A 125 2.30 15.92 -3.42
CA LEU A 125 2.41 16.43 -2.05
C LEU A 125 3.06 15.40 -1.12
N LEU A 126 2.66 14.12 -1.22
CA LEU A 126 3.29 13.03 -0.45
C LEU A 126 4.79 12.93 -0.75
N CYS A 127 5.16 12.84 -2.04
CA CYS A 127 6.56 12.76 -2.44
C CYS A 127 7.39 13.98 -2.00
N GLY A 128 6.80 15.18 -2.04
CA GLY A 128 7.45 16.41 -1.57
C GLY A 128 7.53 16.55 -0.05
N SER A 129 6.81 15.71 0.70
CA SER A 129 6.73 15.74 2.16
C SER A 129 7.41 14.52 2.80
N GLN A 130 8.49 14.03 2.18
CA GLN A 130 9.28 12.88 2.66
C GLN A 130 8.54 11.54 2.73
N VAL A 131 7.37 11.43 2.10
CA VAL A 131 6.62 10.18 1.97
C VAL A 131 6.78 9.67 0.54
N PRO A 132 7.81 8.85 0.23
CA PRO A 132 7.98 8.29 -1.10
C PRO A 132 6.76 7.46 -1.49
N VAL A 133 6.18 7.81 -2.65
CA VAL A 133 5.12 7.05 -3.28
C VAL A 133 5.69 6.37 -4.51
N GLU A 134 5.61 5.05 -4.53
CA GLU A 134 6.06 4.21 -5.63
C GLU A 134 4.97 3.22 -6.06
N VAL A 135 5.18 2.60 -7.22
CA VAL A 135 4.31 1.53 -7.70
C VAL A 135 4.95 0.20 -7.36
N MET A 136 4.18 -0.72 -6.77
CA MET A 136 4.63 -2.08 -6.47
C MET A 136 5.13 -2.77 -7.74
N GLY A 137 6.37 -3.25 -7.72
CA GLY A 137 6.94 -4.20 -8.68
C GLY A 137 7.10 -5.58 -8.07
N PHE A 138 7.91 -6.43 -8.71
CA PHE A 138 8.17 -7.78 -8.21
C PHE A 138 8.58 -7.85 -6.73
N PRO A 139 9.56 -7.04 -6.23
CA PRO A 139 10.02 -7.16 -4.85
C PRO A 139 8.90 -6.86 -3.84
N GLU A 140 8.13 -5.81 -4.07
CA GLU A 140 7.07 -5.39 -3.17
C GLU A 140 5.88 -6.36 -3.20
N PHE A 141 5.56 -6.93 -4.37
CA PHE A 141 4.54 -7.97 -4.44
C PHE A 141 4.96 -9.27 -3.77
N ALA A 142 6.24 -9.65 -3.90
CA ALA A 142 6.78 -10.84 -3.24
C ALA A 142 6.82 -10.67 -1.71
N ASP A 143 7.29 -9.52 -1.22
CA ASP A 143 7.31 -9.22 0.22
C ASP A 143 5.89 -9.16 0.80
N CYS A 144 4.95 -8.52 0.10
CA CYS A 144 3.57 -8.47 0.54
C CYS A 144 2.88 -9.86 0.50
N TRP A 145 3.27 -10.73 -0.44
CA TRP A 145 2.77 -12.09 -0.50
C TRP A 145 3.28 -12.92 0.69
N GLU A 146 4.59 -12.92 0.92
CA GLU A 146 5.25 -13.72 1.98
C GLU A 146 4.77 -13.33 3.39
N ASN A 147 4.62 -12.03 3.65
CA ASN A 147 4.39 -11.54 5.01
C ASN A 147 2.91 -11.40 5.39
N PHE A 148 1.99 -11.35 4.42
CA PHE A 148 0.57 -11.04 4.69
C PHE A 148 -0.41 -12.11 4.21
N VAL A 149 0.05 -13.17 3.54
CA VAL A 149 -0.82 -14.23 3.01
C VAL A 149 -0.68 -15.50 3.83
N ASP A 150 -1.81 -16.18 4.03
CA ASP A 150 -1.87 -17.51 4.61
C ASP A 150 -1.38 -18.55 3.59
N HIS A 151 -0.27 -19.21 3.93
CA HIS A 151 0.36 -20.25 3.12
C HIS A 151 0.02 -21.68 3.57
N GLU A 152 -0.79 -21.86 4.62
CA GLU A 152 -1.14 -23.20 5.13
C GLU A 152 -2.09 -23.95 4.19
N LYS A 153 -2.85 -23.21 3.37
CA LYS A 153 -3.87 -23.78 2.48
C LYS A 153 -3.33 -24.04 1.07
N PRO A 154 -3.79 -25.13 0.42
CA PRO A 154 -3.41 -25.41 -0.96
C PRO A 154 -3.87 -24.30 -1.90
N LEU A 155 -2.98 -23.88 -2.79
CA LEU A 155 -3.24 -22.82 -3.74
C LEU A 155 -4.00 -23.35 -4.96
N SER A 156 -5.04 -22.65 -5.39
CA SER A 156 -5.78 -22.93 -6.63
C SER A 156 -5.09 -22.38 -7.89
N PHE A 157 -3.92 -21.73 -7.73
CA PHE A 157 -3.17 -21.09 -8.81
C PHE A 157 -1.66 -21.12 -8.51
N ASN A 158 -0.84 -20.89 -9.54
CA ASN A 158 0.62 -20.79 -9.37
C ASN A 158 1.01 -19.37 -8.90
N PRO A 159 1.61 -19.21 -7.70
CA PRO A 159 1.93 -17.90 -7.14
C PRO A 159 3.04 -17.19 -7.91
N TYR A 160 4.04 -17.91 -8.42
CA TYR A 160 5.12 -17.32 -9.21
C TYR A 160 4.60 -16.69 -10.51
N LYS A 161 3.74 -17.40 -11.24
CA LYS A 161 3.10 -16.86 -12.47
C LYS A 161 2.22 -15.65 -12.17
N MET A 162 1.56 -15.62 -11.01
CA MET A 162 0.78 -14.46 -10.57
C MET A 162 1.70 -13.25 -10.32
N LEU A 163 2.78 -13.43 -9.56
CA LEU A 163 3.74 -12.36 -9.25
C LEU A 163 4.43 -11.82 -10.50
N GLU A 164 4.80 -12.69 -11.45
CA GLU A 164 5.36 -12.29 -12.75
C GLU A 164 4.36 -11.44 -13.55
N GLU A 165 3.08 -11.83 -13.56
CA GLU A 165 2.03 -11.06 -14.22
C GLU A 165 1.82 -9.67 -13.57
N LEU A 166 1.85 -9.61 -12.24
CA LEU A 166 1.77 -8.35 -11.49
C LEU A 166 2.96 -7.44 -11.80
N ASP A 167 4.19 -7.97 -11.83
CA ASP A 167 5.38 -7.21 -12.22
C ASP A 167 5.27 -6.65 -13.65
N LYS A 168 4.90 -7.50 -14.61
CA LYS A 168 4.76 -7.10 -16.02
C LYS A 168 3.78 -5.94 -16.18
N ASN A 169 2.65 -6.00 -15.49
CA ASN A 169 1.63 -4.94 -15.52
C ASN A 169 2.11 -3.65 -14.83
N SER A 170 2.91 -3.77 -13.76
CA SER A 170 3.41 -2.63 -12.99
C SER A 170 4.23 -1.65 -13.83
N ARG A 171 4.94 -2.14 -14.85
CA ARG A 171 5.85 -1.34 -15.70
C ARG A 171 5.15 -0.13 -16.35
N ALA A 172 3.93 -0.33 -16.84
CA ALA A 172 3.15 0.75 -17.44
C ALA A 172 2.65 1.75 -16.39
N ILE A 173 2.32 1.26 -15.19
CA ILE A 173 1.83 2.05 -14.07
C ILE A 173 2.99 2.89 -13.48
N LYS A 174 4.19 2.31 -13.34
CA LYS A 174 5.44 2.99 -12.98
C LYS A 174 5.71 4.19 -13.90
N ARG A 175 5.71 3.96 -15.22
CA ARG A 175 5.86 5.05 -16.21
C ARG A 175 4.80 6.14 -16.06
N ARG A 176 3.57 5.78 -15.68
CA ARG A 176 2.51 6.78 -15.46
C ARG A 176 2.76 7.59 -14.19
N LEU A 177 3.22 6.96 -13.10
CA LEU A 177 3.54 7.67 -11.87
C LEU A 177 4.70 8.66 -12.08
N GLU A 178 5.76 8.26 -12.79
CA GLU A 178 6.90 9.15 -13.06
C GLU A 178 6.49 10.41 -13.82
N ARG A 179 5.60 10.27 -14.82
CA ARG A 179 5.03 11.45 -15.51
C ARG A 179 4.24 12.36 -14.58
N ILE A 180 3.55 11.82 -13.57
CA ILE A 180 2.80 12.61 -12.59
C ILE A 180 3.74 13.35 -11.66
N LYS A 181 4.86 12.73 -11.25
CA LYS A 181 5.89 13.36 -10.40
C LYS A 181 6.61 14.52 -11.11
N GLN A 182 6.79 14.41 -12.44
CA GLN A 182 7.47 15.41 -13.27
C GLN A 182 6.54 16.52 -13.83
N SER A 183 5.22 16.38 -13.68
CA SER A 183 4.23 17.42 -14.04
C SER A 183 4.13 18.48 -12.96
#